data_AF-A0A3D2P2F4-F1
#
_entry.id   AF-A0A3D2P2F4-F1
#
_cell.length_a   1.000
_cell.length_b   1.000
_cell.length_c   1.000
_cell.angle_alpha   90.00
_cell.angle_beta   90.00
_cell.angle_gamma   90.00
#
_symmetry.space_group_name_H-M   'P 1'
#
loop_
_entity.id
_entity.type
_entity.pdbx_description
1 polymer ?
#
loop_
_entity_poly.entity_id
_entity_poly.type
_entity_poly.pdbx_seq_one_letter_code
_entity_poly.pdbx_strand_id
1 'polypeptide(L)'
;MSMFRNFSKEILWVLGAFLAILFVGLFVDHPWPKDFLTSLFAFGLLAMSLNLLIGFAGMVSFGHAAYFAMGGYCFGLLLQSTSFTGSLGPYSVPLAIILAVFGTGVYAAAV
;
A
#
# COMPACT_ATOMS: atom_id res chain seq x y z
N MET A 1 28.70 -1.03 29.04
CA MET A 1 28.71 -2.27 28.20
C MET A 1 27.43 -3.14 28.32
N SER A 2 26.36 -2.72 28.99
CA SER A 2 25.05 -3.41 28.97
C SER A 2 24.07 -2.81 27.94
N MET A 3 24.12 -1.50 27.74
CA MET A 3 23.28 -0.76 26.77
C MET A 3 23.44 -1.29 25.33
N PHE A 4 24.67 -1.43 24.83
CA PHE A 4 24.93 -2.00 23.49
C PHE A 4 24.49 -3.46 23.36
N ARG A 5 24.52 -4.24 24.45
CA ARG A 5 24.13 -5.66 24.43
C ARG A 5 22.61 -5.83 24.33
N ASN A 6 21.84 -4.90 24.89
CA ASN A 6 20.38 -4.89 24.76
C ASN A 6 19.97 -4.44 23.36
N PHE A 7 20.63 -3.43 22.80
CA PHE A 7 20.39 -2.96 21.43
C PHE A 7 20.60 -4.08 20.38
N SER A 8 21.68 -4.87 20.50
CA SER A 8 21.88 -6.01 19.60
C SER A 8 20.80 -7.10 19.75
N LYS A 9 20.29 -7.33 20.96
CA LYS A 9 19.19 -8.28 21.18
C LYS A 9 17.90 -7.77 20.56
N GLU A 10 17.57 -6.50 20.71
CA GLU A 10 16.39 -5.89 20.09
C GLU A 10 16.45 -5.97 18.57
N ILE A 11 17.60 -5.66 17.96
CA ILE A 11 17.80 -5.84 16.52
C ILE A 11 17.55 -7.29 16.08
N LEU A 12 18.02 -8.26 16.86
CA LEU A 12 17.81 -9.68 16.58
C LEU A 12 16.34 -10.07 16.71
N TRP A 13 15.62 -9.53 17.71
CA TRP A 13 14.18 -9.75 17.85
C TRP A 13 13.40 -9.15 16.67
N VAL A 14 13.74 -7.94 16.23
CA VAL A 14 13.08 -7.31 15.07
C VAL A 14 13.36 -8.08 13.79
N LEU A 15 14.62 -8.47 13.54
CA LEU A 15 14.97 -9.29 12.38
C LEU A 15 14.28 -10.64 12.41
N GLY A 16 14.22 -11.29 13.58
CA GLY A 16 13.52 -12.56 13.76
C GLY A 16 12.02 -12.43 13.49
N ALA A 17 11.37 -11.40 14.01
CA ALA A 17 9.96 -11.12 13.76
C ALA A 17 9.70 -10.83 12.27
N PHE A 18 10.56 -10.05 11.61
CA PHE A 18 10.45 -9.76 10.18
C PHE A 18 10.60 -11.02 9.33
N LEU A 19 11.58 -11.87 9.66
CA LEU A 19 11.79 -13.14 8.98
C LEU A 19 10.60 -14.09 9.17
N ALA A 20 10.00 -14.12 10.37
CA ALA A 20 8.81 -14.91 10.66
C ALA A 20 7.60 -14.43 9.84
N ILE A 21 7.40 -13.12 9.72
CA ILE A 21 6.33 -12.54 8.88
C ILE A 21 6.54 -12.91 7.41
N LEU A 22 7.78 -12.80 6.90
CA LEU A 22 8.10 -13.23 5.54
C LEU A 22 7.86 -14.73 5.34
N PHE A 23 8.24 -15.56 6.31
CA PHE A 23 8.02 -17.00 6.26
C PHE A 23 6.51 -17.31 6.15
N VAL A 24 5.68 -16.65 6.94
CA VAL A 24 4.21 -16.79 6.86
C VAL A 24 3.70 -16.36 5.47
N GLY A 25 4.18 -15.25 4.92
CA GLY A 25 3.75 -14.78 3.61
C GLY A 25 4.15 -15.69 2.44
N LEU A 26 5.26 -16.42 2.56
CA LEU A 26 5.86 -17.21 1.48
C LEU A 26 5.47 -18.69 1.53
N PHE A 27 5.26 -19.25 2.73
CA PHE A 27 5.01 -20.68 2.92
C PHE A 27 3.57 -21.03 3.32
N VAL A 28 2.72 -20.04 3.62
CA VAL A 28 1.30 -20.30 3.88
C VAL A 28 0.50 -20.08 2.59
N ASP A 29 0.00 -21.19 2.03
CA ASP A 29 -0.71 -21.17 0.75
C ASP A 29 -2.11 -20.54 0.82
N HIS A 30 -2.65 -20.33 2.02
CA HIS A 30 -3.96 -19.71 2.21
C HIS A 30 -3.97 -18.24 1.69
N PRO A 31 -5.06 -17.76 1.05
CA PRO A 31 -5.13 -16.38 0.51
C PRO A 31 -5.10 -15.31 1.61
N TRP A 32 -5.85 -15.53 2.70
CA TRP A 32 -6.07 -14.55 3.76
C TRP A 32 -4.78 -13.96 4.39
N PRO A 33 -3.75 -14.74 4.76
CA PRO A 33 -2.50 -14.19 5.29
C PRO A 33 -1.80 -13.25 4.31
N LYS A 34 -1.78 -13.58 3.01
CA LYS A 34 -1.10 -12.79 1.99
C LYS A 34 -1.78 -11.43 1.78
N ASP A 35 -3.12 -11.42 1.74
CA ASP A 35 -3.90 -10.19 1.62
C ASP A 35 -3.75 -9.29 2.86
N PHE A 36 -3.75 -9.91 4.04
CA PHE A 36 -3.57 -9.20 5.31
C PHE A 36 -2.17 -8.60 5.43
N LEU A 37 -1.12 -9.36 5.12
CA LEU A 37 0.27 -8.88 5.14
C LEU A 37 0.47 -7.73 4.14
N THR A 38 -0.06 -7.87 2.92
CA THR A 38 0.01 -6.82 1.91
C THR A 38 -0.62 -5.52 2.41
N SER A 39 -1.80 -5.61 3.02
CA SER A 39 -2.48 -4.45 3.62
C SER A 39 -1.65 -3.83 4.76
N LEU A 40 -1.10 -4.66 5.65
CA LEU A 40 -0.26 -4.21 6.76
C LEU A 40 0.99 -3.46 6.27
N PHE A 41 1.69 -4.00 5.28
CA PHE A 41 2.87 -3.34 4.70
C PHE A 41 2.51 -2.05 3.97
N ALA A 42 1.38 -2.00 3.26
CA ALA A 42 0.90 -0.79 2.62
C ALA A 42 0.64 0.34 3.63
N PHE A 43 -0.04 0.05 4.75
CA PHE A 43 -0.24 1.04 5.82
C PHE A 43 1.06 1.42 6.53
N GLY A 44 1.97 0.48 6.74
CA GLY A 44 3.29 0.77 7.32
C GLY A 44 4.13 1.69 6.44
N LEU A 45 4.17 1.43 5.14
CA LEU A 45 4.85 2.31 4.16
C LEU A 45 4.20 3.69 4.09
N LEU A 46 2.86 3.76 4.12
CA LEU A 46 2.14 5.03 4.18
C LEU A 46 2.53 5.85 5.42
N ALA A 47 2.53 5.21 6.60
CA ALA A 47 2.89 5.87 7.85
C ALA A 47 4.36 6.34 7.86
N MET A 48 5.29 5.52 7.35
CA MET A 48 6.69 5.91 7.23
C MET A 48 6.87 7.08 6.24
N SER A 49 6.24 7.01 5.07
CA SER A 49 6.27 8.11 4.09
C SER A 49 5.75 9.42 4.69
N LEU A 50 4.65 9.36 5.44
CA LEU A 50 4.08 10.50 6.13
C LEU A 50 5.01 11.07 7.21
N ASN A 51 5.64 10.21 8.00
CA ASN A 51 6.62 10.62 9.00
C ASN A 51 7.85 11.28 8.34
N LEU A 52 8.27 10.82 7.17
CA LEU A 52 9.37 11.44 6.44
C LEU A 52 8.97 12.82 5.88
N LEU A 53 7.78 12.96 5.30
CA LEU A 53 7.34 14.23 4.70
C LEU A 53 6.99 15.29 5.75
N ILE A 54 6.16 14.95 6.73
CA ILE A 54 5.67 15.89 7.74
C ILE A 54 6.60 15.94 8.95
N GLY A 55 7.02 14.79 9.44
CA GLY A 55 7.84 14.69 10.65
C GLY A 55 9.27 15.16 10.41
N PHE A 56 9.93 14.64 9.37
CA PHE A 56 11.33 14.95 9.10
C PHE A 56 11.52 16.17 8.21
N ALA A 57 10.80 16.26 7.08
CA ALA A 57 10.96 17.37 6.12
C ALA A 57 10.09 18.61 6.44
N GLY A 58 9.09 18.51 7.32
CA GLY A 58 8.20 19.62 7.68
C GLY A 58 7.29 20.11 6.55
N MET A 59 7.17 19.35 5.45
CA MET A 59 6.38 19.74 4.29
C MET A 59 4.95 19.21 4.41
N VAL A 60 3.98 20.11 4.58
CA VAL A 60 2.55 19.78 4.56
C VAL A 60 1.98 20.09 3.18
N SER A 61 2.29 19.25 2.18
CA SER A 61 1.69 19.34 0.85
C SER A 61 1.18 17.98 0.41
N PHE A 62 -0.15 17.81 0.45
CA PHE A 62 -0.83 16.59 0.01
C PHE A 62 -1.48 16.70 -1.36
N GLY A 63 -1.44 17.88 -2.01
CA GLY A 63 -2.25 18.16 -3.19
C GLY A 63 -2.11 17.10 -4.28
N HIS A 64 -0.89 16.80 -4.69
CA HIS A 64 -0.63 15.78 -5.73
C HIS A 64 -0.84 14.35 -5.24
N ALA A 65 -0.52 14.06 -3.97
CA ALA A 65 -0.67 12.74 -3.38
C ALA A 65 -2.14 12.32 -3.23
N ALA A 66 -3.04 13.28 -2.97
CA ALA A 66 -4.47 13.04 -2.86
C ALA A 66 -5.09 12.58 -4.18
N TYR A 67 -4.71 13.21 -5.31
CA TYR A 67 -5.19 12.79 -6.64
C TYR A 67 -4.67 11.40 -7.02
N PHE A 68 -3.41 11.09 -6.69
CA PHE A 68 -2.85 9.76 -6.90
C PHE A 68 -3.58 8.70 -6.07
N ALA A 69 -3.84 8.97 -4.78
CA ALA A 69 -4.58 8.07 -3.89
C ALA A 69 -6.02 7.83 -4.36
N MET A 70 -6.71 8.88 -4.83
CA MET A 70 -8.05 8.74 -5.41
C MET A 70 -8.03 7.81 -6.63
N GLY A 71 -7.08 7.97 -7.54
CA GLY A 71 -6.97 7.13 -8.74
C GLY A 71 -6.73 5.67 -8.40
N GLY A 72 -5.81 5.39 -7.47
CA GLY A 72 -5.57 4.05 -6.98
C GLY A 72 -6.81 3.42 -6.32
N TYR A 73 -7.58 4.20 -5.56
CA TYR A 73 -8.80 3.73 -4.92
C TYR A 73 -9.90 3.42 -5.95
N CYS A 74 -10.13 4.30 -6.93
CA CYS A 74 -11.06 4.06 -8.03
C CYS A 74 -10.68 2.80 -8.83
N PHE A 75 -9.40 2.61 -9.13
CA PHE A 75 -8.88 1.42 -9.79
C PHE A 75 -9.17 0.14 -8.98
N GLY A 76 -8.92 0.16 -7.67
CA GLY A 76 -9.19 -0.97 -6.78
C GLY A 76 -10.68 -1.33 -6.71
N LEU A 77 -11.56 -0.34 -6.59
CA LEU A 77 -13.01 -0.55 -6.57
C LEU A 77 -13.54 -1.15 -7.89
N LEU A 78 -13.01 -0.70 -9.03
CA LEU A 78 -13.38 -1.24 -10.34
C LEU A 78 -13.00 -2.73 -10.45
N LEU A 79 -11.81 -3.12 -9.99
CA LEU A 79 -11.35 -4.51 -10.06
C LEU A 79 -11.97 -5.42 -8.99
N GLN A 80 -12.42 -4.86 -7.87
CA GLN A 80 -13.18 -5.61 -6.86
C GLN A 80 -14.58 -5.97 -7.37
N SER A 81 -15.11 -5.23 -8.34
CA SER A 81 -16.45 -5.44 -8.88
C SER A 81 -16.48 -6.66 -9.82
N THR A 82 -17.11 -7.75 -9.39
CA THR A 82 -17.24 -9.00 -10.16
C THR A 82 -17.92 -8.82 -11.51
N SER A 83 -18.88 -7.91 -11.63
CA SER A 83 -19.54 -7.58 -12.90
C SER A 83 -18.58 -6.93 -13.91
N PHE A 84 -17.68 -6.08 -13.42
CA PHE A 84 -16.70 -5.36 -14.24
C PHE A 84 -15.60 -6.31 -14.72
N THR A 85 -15.02 -7.09 -13.78
CA THR A 85 -13.98 -8.07 -14.09
C THR A 85 -14.50 -9.24 -14.92
N GLY A 86 -15.74 -9.68 -14.69
CA GLY A 86 -16.39 -10.76 -15.43
C GLY A 86 -16.77 -10.40 -16.86
N SER A 87 -17.22 -9.16 -17.11
CA SER A 87 -17.63 -8.71 -18.44
C SER A 87 -16.46 -8.38 -19.37
N LEU A 88 -15.31 -7.99 -18.82
CA LEU A 88 -14.19 -7.44 -19.60
C LEU A 88 -12.96 -8.37 -19.61
N GLY A 89 -12.93 -9.40 -18.76
CA GLY A 89 -11.89 -10.43 -18.75
C GLY A 89 -10.48 -9.82 -18.66
N PRO A 90 -9.55 -10.13 -19.57
CA PRO A 90 -8.20 -9.58 -19.57
C PRO A 90 -8.14 -8.05 -19.75
N TYR A 91 -9.15 -7.46 -20.39
CA TYR A 91 -9.20 -6.01 -20.67
C TYR A 91 -9.66 -5.18 -19.48
N SER A 92 -10.09 -5.82 -18.38
CA SER A 92 -10.52 -5.15 -17.16
C SER A 92 -9.42 -4.27 -16.56
N VAL A 93 -8.16 -4.74 -16.58
CA VAL A 93 -7.03 -4.03 -15.97
C VAL A 93 -6.65 -2.78 -16.75
N PRO A 94 -6.39 -2.82 -18.07
CA PRO A 94 -6.13 -1.60 -18.85
C PRO A 94 -7.29 -0.62 -18.80
N LEU A 95 -8.54 -1.10 -18.86
CA LEU A 95 -9.71 -0.22 -18.83
C LEU A 95 -9.88 0.45 -17.46
N ALA A 96 -9.67 -0.28 -16.36
CA ALA A 96 -9.71 0.28 -15.02
C ALA A 96 -8.64 1.38 -14.84
N ILE A 97 -7.45 1.21 -15.41
CA ILE A 97 -6.40 2.24 -15.39
C ILE A 97 -6.89 3.51 -16.12
N ILE A 98 -7.42 3.34 -17.33
CA ILE A 98 -7.91 4.48 -18.14
C ILE A 98 -9.04 5.20 -17.40
N LEU A 99 -10.01 4.47 -16.85
CA LEU A 99 -11.14 5.06 -16.13
C LEU A 99 -10.69 5.76 -14.84
N ALA A 100 -9.73 5.18 -14.10
CA ALA A 100 -9.18 5.80 -12.90
C ALA A 100 -8.42 7.09 -13.23
N VAL A 101 -7.54 7.07 -14.24
CA VAL A 101 -6.79 8.25 -14.68
C VAL A 101 -7.74 9.34 -15.18
N PHE A 102 -8.70 8.98 -16.03
CA PHE A 102 -9.67 9.94 -16.56
C PHE A 102 -10.54 10.52 -15.45
N GLY A 103 -11.04 9.68 -14.54
CA GLY A 103 -11.85 10.13 -13.39
C GLY A 103 -11.09 11.10 -12.49
N THR A 104 -9.84 10.79 -12.14
CA THR A 104 -8.99 11.72 -11.37
C THR A 104 -8.67 13.01 -12.12
N GLY A 105 -8.41 12.93 -13.44
CA GLY A 105 -8.11 14.09 -14.27
C GLY A 105 -9.29 15.04 -14.42
N VAL A 106 -10.51 14.51 -14.60
CA VAL A 106 -11.74 15.32 -14.63
C VAL A 106 -11.98 15.99 -13.27
N TYR A 107 -11.79 15.26 -12.17
CA TYR A 107 -11.92 15.84 -10.83
C TYR A 107 -10.88 16.93 -10.57
N ALA A 108 -9.62 16.71 -10.98
CA ALA A 108 -8.56 17.71 -10.84
C ALA A 108 -8.81 18.97 -11.70
N ALA A 109 -9.51 18.86 -12.83
CA ALA A 109 -9.91 20.02 -13.64
C ALA A 109 -11.09 20.80 -13.03
N ALA A 110 -11.83 20.21 -12.10
CA ALA A 110 -13.00 20.80 -11.47
C ALA A 110 -12.69 21.55 -10.15
N VAL A 111 -11.50 21.38 -9.59
CA VAL A 111 -11.01 22.00 -8.34
C VAL A 111 -9.96 23.04 -8.66
#